data_AF-A0A6V7IF51-F1
#
_entry.id   AF-A0A6V7IF51-F1
#
_cell.length_a   1.000
_cell.length_b   1.000
_cell.length_c   1.000
_cell.angle_alpha   90.00
_cell.angle_beta   90.00
_cell.angle_gamma   90.00
#
_symmetry.space_group_name_H-M   'P 1'
#
loop_
_entity.id
_entity.type
_entity.pdbx_description
1 polymer ?
#
loop_
_entity_poly.entity_id
_entity_poly.type
_entity_poly.pdbx_seq_one_letter_code
_entity_poly.pdbx_strand_id
1 'polypeptide(L)' 'TENRYTEAYNRVLSKHGSKKPYGWDVKAKIMGYHFREGAKTIIEEYELPLTVDEFLAEVQPHYEDLFPKSQPMP' A
#
# COMPACT_ATOMS: atom_id res chain seq x y z
N THR A 1 0.20 13.37 -7.84
CA THR A 1 -0.56 12.72 -6.75
C THR A 1 -0.27 11.22 -6.65
N GLU A 2 0.24 10.57 -7.70
CA GLU A 2 0.48 9.11 -7.72
C GLU A 2 1.77 8.62 -7.04
N ASN A 3 2.82 9.45 -6.92
CA ASN A 3 4.09 9.02 -6.31
C ASN A 3 3.97 8.69 -4.81
N ARG A 4 2.99 9.29 -4.13
CA ARG A 4 2.78 9.17 -2.68
C ARG A 4 2.38 7.74 -2.27
N TYR A 5 1.50 7.12 -3.05
CA TYR A 5 1.07 5.73 -2.86
C TYR A 5 2.23 4.75 -3.02
N THR A 6 2.97 4.90 -4.12
CA THR A 6 4.16 4.10 -4.43
C THR A 6 5.20 4.21 -3.31
N GLU A 7 5.40 5.41 -2.75
CA GLU A 7 6.33 5.64 -1.65
C GLU A 7 5.88 4.97 -0.35
N ALA A 8 4.60 5.08 0.01
CA ALA A 8 4.04 4.39 1.19
C ALA A 8 4.22 2.87 1.09
N TYR A 9 3.86 2.28 -0.05
CA TYR A 9 4.00 0.84 -0.27
C TYR A 9 5.47 0.40 -0.30
N ASN A 10 6.34 1.15 -0.96
CA ASN A 10 7.79 0.86 -0.94
C ASN A 10 8.37 0.87 0.47
N ARG A 11 7.87 1.74 1.36
CA ARG A 11 8.32 1.81 2.74
C ARG A 11 7.96 0.55 3.52
N VAL A 12 6.72 0.08 3.38
CA VAL A 12 6.24 -1.16 4.00
C VAL A 12 6.99 -2.37 3.43
N LEU A 13 7.10 -2.48 2.10
CA LEU A 13 7.89 -3.53 1.45
C LEU A 13 9.35 -3.56 1.91
N SER A 14 9.99 -2.38 2.02
CA SER A 14 11.38 -2.28 2.50
C SER A 14 11.50 -2.68 3.97
N LYS A 15 10.50 -2.35 4.80
CA LYS A 15 10.47 -2.72 6.22
C LYS A 15 10.37 -4.23 6.43
N HIS A 16 9.62 -4.91 5.58
CA HIS A 16 9.44 -6.37 5.62
C HIS A 16 10.50 -7.14 4.82
N GLY A 17 11.51 -6.46 4.27
CA GLY A 17 12.64 -7.09 3.60
C GLY A 17 12.35 -7.58 2.18
N SER A 18 11.29 -7.09 1.53
CA SER A 18 11.04 -7.39 0.13
C SER A 18 12.19 -6.87 -0.74
N LYS A 19 12.88 -7.79 -1.41
CA LYS A 19 13.99 -7.45 -2.32
C LYS A 19 13.55 -6.74 -3.61
N LYS A 20 12.24 -6.71 -3.87
CA LYS A 20 11.67 -6.11 -5.08
C LYS A 20 10.98 -4.79 -4.72
N PRO A 21 11.29 -3.69 -5.42
CA PRO A 21 10.54 -2.45 -5.26
C PRO A 21 9.10 -2.63 -5.74
N TYR A 22 8.22 -1.78 -5.25
CA TYR A 22 6.84 -1.66 -5.72
C TYR A 22 6.84 -1.36 -7.22
N GLY A 23 6.42 -2.35 -8.02
CA GLY A 23 6.48 -2.31 -9.48
C GLY A 23 5.23 -1.70 -10.10
N TRP A 24 5.35 -1.25 -11.35
CA TRP A 24 4.20 -0.82 -12.15
C TRP A 24 3.18 -1.95 -12.37
N ASP A 25 3.62 -3.21 -12.46
CA ASP A 25 2.74 -4.36 -12.66
C ASP A 25 1.74 -4.53 -11.51
N VAL A 26 2.24 -4.49 -10.27
CA VAL A 26 1.41 -4.54 -9.06
C VAL A 26 0.53 -3.31 -8.96
N LYS A 27 1.05 -2.13 -9.31
CA LYS A 27 0.24 -0.90 -9.41
C LYS A 27 -0.93 -1.07 -10.37
N ALA A 28 -0.69 -1.57 -11.57
CA ALA A 28 -1.72 -1.81 -12.58
C ALA A 28 -2.73 -2.85 -12.12
N LYS A 29 -2.28 -3.90 -11.42
CA LYS A 29 -3.16 -4.89 -10.80
C LYS A 29 -4.04 -4.29 -9.73
N ILE A 30 -3.55 -3.43 -8.84
CA ILE A 30 -4.37 -2.89 -7.75
C ILE A 30 -5.19 -1.66 -8.16
N MET A 31 -4.89 -1.04 -9.31
CA MET A 31 -5.64 0.10 -9.83
C MET A 31 -7.07 -0.32 -10.15
N GLY A 32 -8.04 0.30 -9.48
CA GLY A 32 -9.47 -0.03 -9.60
C GLY A 32 -9.97 -1.06 -8.57
N TYR A 33 -9.08 -1.69 -7.80
CA TYR A 33 -9.47 -2.55 -6.68
C TYR A 33 -9.68 -1.76 -5.40
N HIS A 34 -10.48 -2.32 -4.50
CA HIS A 34 -10.62 -1.75 -3.17
C HIS A 34 -9.28 -1.82 -2.42
N PHE A 35 -9.03 -0.86 -1.54
CA PHE A 35 -7.78 -0.74 -0.79
C PHE A 35 -7.37 -2.05 -0.07
N ARG A 36 -8.35 -2.78 0.46
CA ARG A 36 -8.19 -4.13 1.06
C ARG A 36 -7.76 -5.20 0.07
N GLU A 37 -8.37 -5.23 -1.11
CA GLU A 37 -8.03 -6.20 -2.16
C GLU A 37 -6.64 -5.92 -2.72
N GLY A 38 -6.31 -4.63 -2.93
CA GLY A 38 -4.97 -4.23 -3.35
C GLY A 38 -3.90 -4.62 -2.34
N ALA A 39 -4.16 -4.40 -1.04
CA ALA A 39 -3.28 -4.86 0.03
C ALA A 39 -3.06 -6.38 0.00
N LYS A 40 -4.13 -7.16 -0.20
CA LYS A 40 -4.05 -8.61 -0.34
C LYS A 40 -3.17 -9.02 -1.53
N THR A 41 -3.39 -8.42 -2.71
CA THR A 41 -2.58 -8.69 -3.90
C THR A 41 -1.10 -8.38 -3.66
N ILE A 42 -0.78 -7.28 -2.97
CA ILE A 42 0.60 -6.93 -2.63
C ILE A 42 1.22 -7.99 -1.69
N ILE A 43 0.50 -8.39 -0.65
CA ILE A 43 0.97 -9.42 0.29
C ILE A 43 1.25 -10.73 -0.43
N GLU A 44 0.33 -11.15 -1.31
CA GLU A 44 0.46 -12.39 -2.09
C GLU A 44 1.61 -12.30 -3.11
N GLU A 45 1.77 -11.18 -3.82
CA GLU A 45 2.80 -11.00 -4.85
C GLU A 45 4.21 -10.86 -4.26
N TYR A 46 4.33 -10.22 -3.09
CA TYR A 46 5.59 -10.01 -2.40
C TYR A 46 5.85 -11.03 -1.28
N GLU A 47 4.96 -12.02 -1.14
CA GLU A 47 4.98 -13.07 -0.12
C GLU A 47 5.30 -12.52 1.29
N LEU A 48 4.62 -11.44 1.65
CA LEU A 48 4.86 -10.75 2.91
C LEU A 48 4.33 -11.57 4.09
N PRO A 49 5.08 -11.69 5.20
CA PRO A 49 4.64 -12.44 6.38
C PRO A 49 3.70 -11.59 7.27
N LEU A 50 2.67 -10.99 6.67
CA LEU A 50 1.75 -10.08 7.34
C LEU A 50 0.34 -10.21 6.76
N THR A 51 -0.65 -9.86 7.57
CA THR A 51 -2.06 -9.92 7.16
C THR A 51 -2.50 -8.63 6.48
N VAL A 52 -3.61 -8.70 5.73
CA VAL A 52 -4.22 -7.53 5.07
C VAL A 52 -4.47 -6.40 6.07
N ASP A 53 -5.00 -6.71 7.25
CA ASP A 53 -5.27 -5.71 8.30
C ASP A 53 -3.99 -5.06 8.84
N GLU A 54 -2.92 -5.83 9.05
CA GLU A 54 -1.61 -5.28 9.47
C GLU A 54 -1.01 -4.37 8.40
N PHE A 55 -1.08 -4.78 7.13
CA PHE A 55 -0.63 -3.94 6.02
C PHE A 55 -1.38 -2.61 5.98
N LEU A 56 -2.71 -2.67 6.12
CA LEU A 56 -3.56 -1.48 6.14
C LEU A 56 -3.23 -0.59 7.34
N ALA A 57 -3.03 -1.17 8.53
CA ALA A 57 -2.64 -0.44 9.72
C ALA A 57 -1.28 0.26 9.56
N GLU A 58 -0.34 -0.31 8.82
CA GLU A 58 0.94 0.33 8.51
C GLU A 58 0.82 1.40 7.42
N VAL A 59 -0.01 1.18 6.41
CA VAL A 59 -0.18 2.12 5.29
C VAL A 59 -1.08 3.30 5.68
N GLN A 60 -2.04 3.11 6.58
CA GLN A 60 -3.00 4.14 7.04
C GLN A 60 -2.33 5.42 7.55
N PRO A 61 -1.37 5.40 8.51
CA PRO A 61 -0.71 6.62 8.97
C PRO A 61 0.12 7.29 7.87
N HIS A 62 0.69 6.51 6.94
CA HIS A 62 1.35 7.07 5.77
C HIS A 62 0.34 7.78 4.86
N TYR A 63 -0.85 7.23 4.69
CA TYR A 63 -1.90 7.88 3.91
C TYR A 63 -2.42 9.14 4.57
N GLU A 64 -2.58 9.17 5.90
CA GLU A 64 -2.99 10.37 6.62
C GLU A 64 -1.96 11.51 6.47
N ASP A 65 -0.66 11.19 6.53
CA ASP A 65 0.43 12.15 6.27
C ASP A 65 0.46 12.62 4.80
N LEU A 66 0.19 11.70 3.86
CA LEU A 66 0.18 11.98 2.42
C LEU A 66 -1.11 12.67 1.95
N PHE A 67 -2.20 12.54 2.69
CA PHE A 67 -3.52 13.14 2.47
C PHE A 67 -3.98 13.98 3.68
N PRO A 68 -3.25 15.05 4.04
CA PRO A 68 -3.59 15.87 5.21
C PRO A 68 -4.88 16.70 5.03
N LYS A 69 -5.60 16.55 3.91
CA LYS A 69 -6.81 17.32 3.55
C LYS A 69 -8.01 16.49 3.12
N SER A 70 -8.00 15.17 3.29
CA SER A 70 -9.21 14.38 3.03
C SER A 70 -10.09 14.38 4.29
N GLN A 71 -10.86 15.45 4.49
CA GLN A 71 -11.97 15.40 5.46
C GLN A 71 -12.88 14.22 5.09
N PRO A 72 -13.32 13.40 6.05
CA PRO A 72 -14.44 12.50 5.79
C PRO A 72 -15.62 13.39 5.37
N MET A 73 -16.19 13.14 4.19
CA MET A 73 -17.40 13.84 3.78
C MET A 73 -18.50 13.52 4.82
N PRO A 74 -19.15 14.54 5.40
CA PRO A 74 -20.27 14.36 6.33
C PRO A 74 -21.49 13.72 5.65
#